data_AF-A0A3P3XRC8-F1
#
_entry.id   AF-A0A3P3XRC8-F1
#
_cell.length_a   1.000
_cell.length_b   1.000
_cell.length_c   1.000
_cell.angle_alpha   90.00
_cell.angle_beta   90.00
_cell.angle_gamma   90.00
#
_symmetry.space_group_name_H-M   'P 1'
#
loop_
_entity.id
_entity.type
_entity.pdbx_description
1 polymer ?
#
loop_
_entity_poly.entity_id
_entity_poly.type
_entity_poly.pdbx_seq_one_letter_code
_entity_poly.pdbx_strand_id
1 'polypeptide(L)'
;MEKTRPKVFTPKFMRLFSLLLFLSAPSVLFAQTVAAWLAKPSNVAVYGTIAPEVNTMVQQLEKLGLSDSILVVRLEEGAQKQVNPEILVASLRVDIQRVVRLAAILRANGIFPSNRNTASSAIEQMLIFIRAGLTEAEVQKALEEGVAKSGAKQKATARALAALSVVTSAKAQFGLGEEDRLRLASVLIASDLDEDGFGSILVSVEEFTSAGHSAAEAVSKALEKVSLSGKKNQGDISQNAEGQSDSGKSQSGKSESGGQGNQGGHGKK
;
A
#
# COMPACT_ATOMS: atom_id res chain seq x y z
N MET A 1 -29.28 41.76 -31.13
CA MET A 1 -28.26 41.80 -30.08
C MET A 1 -28.97 41.72 -28.74
N GLU A 2 -28.95 40.55 -28.11
CA GLU A 2 -29.51 40.36 -26.77
C GLU A 2 -28.52 39.50 -25.97
N LYS A 3 -27.89 40.10 -24.97
CA LYS A 3 -26.87 39.49 -24.10
C LYS A 3 -27.57 38.85 -22.91
N THR A 4 -27.75 37.54 -22.92
CA THR A 4 -28.14 36.77 -21.74
C THR A 4 -26.91 36.49 -20.87
N ARG A 5 -26.90 37.03 -19.65
CA ARG A 5 -25.87 36.74 -18.63
C ARG A 5 -26.18 35.40 -17.96
N PRO A 6 -25.20 34.50 -17.77
CA PRO A 6 -25.41 33.30 -16.96
C PRO A 6 -25.47 33.64 -15.46
N LYS A 7 -26.44 33.01 -14.77
CA LYS A 7 -26.60 33.09 -13.32
C LYS A 7 -25.46 32.35 -12.62
N VAL A 8 -24.79 33.06 -11.72
CA VAL A 8 -23.72 32.54 -10.87
C VAL A 8 -24.30 31.49 -9.92
N PHE A 9 -23.85 30.24 -10.05
CA PHE A 9 -24.18 29.15 -9.14
C PHE A 9 -23.50 29.40 -7.79
N THR A 10 -24.29 29.60 -6.74
CA THR A 10 -23.80 29.89 -5.38
C THR A 10 -23.15 28.66 -4.72
N PRO A 11 -21.96 28.79 -4.08
CA PRO A 11 -21.15 27.69 -3.55
C PRO A 11 -21.61 27.12 -2.19
N LYS A 12 -22.88 27.32 -1.80
CA LYS A 12 -23.38 26.90 -0.48
C LYS A 12 -23.87 25.45 -0.42
N PHE A 13 -24.16 24.82 -1.56
CA PHE A 13 -24.60 23.42 -1.60
C PHE A 13 -23.45 22.42 -1.40
N MET A 14 -22.20 22.83 -1.64
CA MET A 14 -21.03 21.95 -1.58
C MET A 14 -20.56 21.67 -0.13
N ARG A 15 -20.93 22.52 0.84
CA ARG A 15 -20.56 22.32 2.25
C ARG A 15 -21.41 21.29 2.99
N LEU A 16 -22.61 20.96 2.50
CA LEU A 16 -23.45 19.93 3.13
C LEU A 16 -23.03 18.50 2.73
N PHE A 17 -22.38 18.34 1.57
CA PHE A 17 -21.93 17.02 1.09
C PHE A 17 -20.65 16.55 1.81
N SER A 18 -19.77 17.47 2.24
CA SER A 18 -18.58 17.12 3.03
C SER A 18 -18.88 16.67 4.47
N LEU A 19 -20.03 17.03 5.04
CA LEU A 19 -20.37 16.62 6.41
C LEU A 19 -20.93 15.17 6.47
N LEU A 20 -21.52 14.68 5.38
CA LEU A 20 -22.02 13.30 5.28
C LEU A 20 -20.90 12.28 4.97
N LEU A 21 -19.78 12.71 4.39
CA LEU A 21 -18.61 11.85 4.15
C LEU A 21 -17.74 11.59 5.40
N PHE A 22 -17.94 12.35 6.48
CA PHE A 22 -17.25 12.09 7.75
C PHE A 22 -18.02 11.17 8.72
N LEU A 23 -19.27 10.79 8.40
CA LEU A 23 -20.02 9.79 9.16
C LEU A 23 -19.86 8.36 8.64
N SER A 24 -19.14 8.14 7.52
CA SER A 24 -18.52 6.84 7.26
C SER A 24 -17.20 6.75 8.02
N ALA A 25 -17.27 6.87 9.35
CA ALA A 25 -16.20 6.38 10.19
C ALA A 25 -15.92 4.94 9.72
N PRO A 26 -14.65 4.54 9.50
CA PRO A 26 -14.36 3.13 9.31
C PRO A 26 -14.89 2.46 10.57
N SER A 27 -15.98 1.71 10.43
CA SER A 27 -16.42 0.78 11.46
C SER A 27 -15.16 0.09 11.90
N VAL A 28 -14.74 0.35 13.13
CA VAL A 28 -13.60 -0.30 13.74
C VAL A 28 -14.08 -1.74 13.87
N LEU A 29 -13.93 -2.50 12.78
CA LEU A 29 -14.21 -3.91 12.69
C LEU A 29 -13.17 -4.50 13.63
N PHE A 30 -13.55 -4.63 14.90
CA PHE A 30 -12.88 -5.54 15.80
C PHE A 30 -12.67 -6.81 15.01
N ALA A 31 -11.41 -7.27 14.93
CA ALA A 31 -11.07 -8.51 14.25
C ALA A 31 -11.90 -9.62 14.89
N GLN A 32 -13.04 -9.91 14.28
CA GLN A 32 -13.94 -10.95 14.73
C GLN A 32 -13.31 -12.26 14.26
N THR A 33 -13.24 -13.25 15.14
CA THR A 33 -12.78 -14.58 14.75
C THR A 33 -13.89 -15.30 13.99
N VAL A 34 -13.53 -16.29 13.18
CA VAL A 34 -14.50 -17.16 12.49
C VAL A 34 -15.43 -17.81 13.50
N ALA A 35 -14.89 -18.24 14.65
CA ALA A 35 -15.68 -18.82 15.73
C ALA A 35 -16.73 -17.83 16.27
N ALA A 36 -16.35 -16.59 16.51
CA ALA A 36 -17.29 -15.56 16.98
C ALA A 36 -18.32 -15.18 15.90
N TRP A 37 -17.92 -15.19 14.62
CA TRP A 37 -18.85 -14.95 13.50
C TRP A 37 -19.88 -16.07 13.38
N LEU A 38 -19.44 -17.33 13.46
CA LEU A 38 -20.30 -18.51 13.43
C LEU A 38 -21.16 -18.65 14.69
N ALA A 39 -20.82 -18.03 15.81
CA ALA A 39 -21.64 -18.05 17.02
C ALA A 39 -22.88 -17.13 16.95
N LYS A 40 -22.95 -16.21 15.98
CA LYS A 40 -24.12 -15.33 15.82
C LYS A 40 -25.34 -16.15 15.38
N PRO A 41 -26.50 -16.08 16.07
CA PRO A 41 -27.67 -16.91 15.73
C PRO A 41 -28.12 -16.79 14.28
N SER A 42 -28.10 -15.59 13.71
CA SER A 42 -28.42 -15.33 12.30
C SER A 42 -27.49 -16.08 11.34
N ASN A 43 -26.20 -16.16 11.67
CA ASN A 43 -25.20 -16.81 10.85
C ASN A 43 -25.26 -18.33 11.03
N VAL A 44 -25.49 -18.83 12.24
CA VAL A 44 -25.69 -20.27 12.50
C VAL A 44 -26.84 -20.80 11.65
N ALA A 45 -27.98 -20.09 11.66
CA ALA A 45 -29.19 -20.53 10.98
C ALA A 45 -29.00 -20.72 9.46
N VAL A 46 -28.16 -19.88 8.83
CA VAL A 46 -27.94 -19.90 7.37
C VAL A 46 -26.68 -20.67 6.99
N TYR A 47 -25.58 -20.47 7.71
CA TYR A 47 -24.23 -20.92 7.35
C TYR A 47 -23.69 -22.01 8.28
N GLY A 48 -24.47 -22.49 9.26
CA GLY A 48 -24.02 -23.53 10.19
C GLY A 48 -23.59 -24.84 9.50
N THR A 49 -24.15 -25.14 8.33
CA THR A 49 -23.82 -26.34 7.54
C THR A 49 -22.41 -26.33 6.99
N ILE A 50 -21.81 -25.16 6.73
CA ILE A 50 -20.44 -25.03 6.20
C ILE A 50 -19.38 -24.88 7.31
N ALA A 51 -19.79 -24.80 8.58
CA ALA A 51 -18.89 -24.57 9.71
C ALA A 51 -17.70 -25.56 9.81
N PRO A 52 -17.87 -26.89 9.64
CA PRO A 52 -16.75 -27.84 9.72
C PRO A 52 -15.66 -27.55 8.69
N GLU A 53 -16.07 -27.12 7.50
CA GLU A 53 -15.16 -26.86 6.41
C GLU A 53 -14.45 -25.52 6.58
N VAL A 54 -15.18 -24.48 6.98
CA VAL A 54 -14.58 -23.18 7.31
C VAL A 54 -13.55 -23.35 8.45
N ASN A 55 -13.84 -24.17 9.47
CA ASN A 55 -12.88 -24.48 10.53
C ASN A 55 -11.62 -25.21 10.01
N THR A 56 -11.77 -26.07 9.00
CA THR A 56 -10.62 -26.70 8.32
C THR A 56 -9.76 -25.65 7.62
N MET A 57 -10.37 -24.65 6.98
CA MET A 57 -9.65 -23.53 6.36
C MET A 57 -8.94 -22.65 7.40
N VAL A 58 -9.54 -22.42 8.57
CA VAL A 58 -8.88 -21.72 9.69
C VAL A 58 -7.58 -22.44 10.09
N GLN A 59 -7.63 -23.76 10.27
CA GLN A 59 -6.44 -24.54 10.60
C GLN A 59 -5.36 -24.47 9.52
N GLN A 60 -5.75 -24.36 8.24
CA GLN A 60 -4.80 -24.15 7.15
C GLN A 60 -4.13 -22.77 7.22
N LEU A 61 -4.88 -21.72 7.54
CA LEU A 61 -4.33 -20.37 7.76
C LEU A 61 -3.37 -20.34 8.96
N GLU A 62 -3.72 -21.00 10.06
CA GLU A 62 -2.87 -21.12 11.24
C GLU A 62 -1.54 -21.81 10.94
N LYS A 63 -1.55 -22.89 10.15
CA LYS A 63 -0.33 -23.57 9.68
C LYS A 63 0.56 -22.67 8.81
N LEU A 64 -0.04 -21.68 8.13
CA LEU A 64 0.69 -20.66 7.38
C LEU A 64 1.12 -19.46 8.24
N GLY A 65 0.82 -19.46 9.54
CA GLY A 65 1.09 -18.32 10.42
C GLY A 65 0.18 -17.10 10.15
N LEU A 66 -1.04 -17.35 9.67
CA LEU A 66 -2.02 -16.33 9.29
C LEU A 66 -3.24 -16.33 10.22
N SER A 67 -3.88 -15.18 10.35
CA SER A 67 -5.10 -14.96 11.11
C SER A 67 -6.32 -15.48 10.36
N ASP A 68 -7.35 -15.89 11.09
CA ASP A 68 -8.65 -16.27 10.52
C ASP A 68 -9.49 -15.05 10.06
N SER A 69 -9.03 -13.83 10.36
CA SER A 69 -9.61 -12.57 9.85
C SER A 69 -9.77 -12.56 8.33
N ILE A 70 -8.87 -13.23 7.61
CA ILE A 70 -8.90 -13.38 6.14
C ILE A 70 -10.24 -13.98 5.67
N LEU A 71 -10.75 -14.96 6.43
CA LEU A 71 -12.01 -15.63 6.13
C LEU A 71 -13.21 -14.80 6.59
N VAL A 72 -13.09 -14.12 7.73
CA VAL A 72 -14.21 -13.37 8.32
C VAL A 72 -14.70 -12.26 7.42
N VAL A 73 -13.80 -11.46 6.83
CA VAL A 73 -14.19 -10.41 5.89
C VAL A 73 -15.03 -10.99 4.73
N ARG A 74 -14.66 -12.17 4.24
CA ARG A 74 -15.35 -12.82 3.12
C ARG A 74 -16.67 -13.47 3.55
N LEU A 75 -16.74 -14.04 4.75
CA LEU A 75 -17.97 -14.55 5.34
C LEU A 75 -18.99 -13.42 5.56
N GLU A 76 -18.55 -12.26 6.06
CA GLU A 76 -19.37 -11.08 6.24
C GLU A 76 -19.88 -10.53 4.91
N GLU A 77 -19.01 -10.39 3.91
CA GLU A 77 -19.40 -9.97 2.56
C GLU A 77 -20.42 -10.95 1.95
N GLY A 78 -20.20 -12.26 2.13
CA GLY A 78 -21.11 -13.32 1.67
C GLY A 78 -22.48 -13.23 2.34
N ALA A 79 -22.53 -13.03 3.65
CA ALA A 79 -23.77 -12.86 4.41
C ALA A 79 -24.51 -11.59 4.03
N GLN A 80 -23.82 -10.47 3.87
CA GLN A 80 -24.42 -9.21 3.43
C GLN A 80 -25.07 -9.34 2.04
N LYS A 81 -24.43 -10.11 1.15
CA LYS A 81 -24.93 -10.39 -0.20
C LYS A 81 -25.88 -11.59 -0.27
N GLN A 82 -26.22 -12.20 0.88
CA GLN A 82 -27.08 -13.38 0.98
C GLN A 82 -26.64 -14.53 0.05
N VAL A 83 -25.32 -14.71 -0.08
CA VAL A 83 -24.74 -15.76 -0.92
C VAL A 83 -25.12 -17.12 -0.33
N ASN A 84 -25.52 -18.05 -1.19
CA ASN A 84 -25.79 -19.43 -0.80
C ASN A 84 -24.56 -20.06 -0.10
N PRO A 85 -24.73 -20.81 1.01
CA PRO A 85 -23.61 -21.37 1.76
C PRO A 85 -22.63 -22.22 0.93
N GLU A 86 -23.13 -23.04 -0.01
CA GLU A 86 -22.28 -23.90 -0.85
C GLU A 86 -21.44 -23.08 -1.83
N ILE A 87 -22.01 -22.02 -2.40
CA ILE A 87 -21.29 -21.08 -3.26
C ILE A 87 -20.24 -20.32 -2.45
N LEU A 88 -20.60 -19.90 -1.22
CA LEU A 88 -19.68 -19.18 -0.34
C LEU A 88 -18.48 -20.06 0.03
N VAL A 89 -18.69 -21.31 0.45
CA VAL A 89 -17.59 -22.20 0.80
C VAL A 89 -16.71 -22.54 -0.40
N ALA A 90 -17.29 -22.74 -1.60
CA ALA A 90 -16.53 -22.92 -2.82
C ALA A 90 -15.65 -21.70 -3.15
N SER A 91 -16.18 -20.48 -2.98
CA SER A 91 -15.40 -19.24 -3.11
C SER A 91 -14.26 -19.18 -2.09
N LEU A 92 -14.51 -19.56 -0.84
CA LEU A 92 -13.49 -19.55 0.22
C LEU A 92 -12.36 -20.55 -0.08
N ARG A 93 -12.66 -21.73 -0.64
CA ARG A 93 -11.62 -22.68 -1.09
C ARG A 93 -10.67 -22.06 -2.10
N VAL A 94 -11.22 -21.35 -3.09
CA VAL A 94 -10.40 -20.67 -4.12
C VAL A 94 -9.52 -19.60 -3.49
N ASP A 95 -10.07 -18.83 -2.55
CA ASP A 95 -9.31 -17.80 -1.85
C ASP A 95 -8.21 -18.41 -0.97
N ILE A 96 -8.44 -19.52 -0.29
CA ILE A 96 -7.41 -20.23 0.48
C ILE A 96 -6.28 -20.73 -0.42
N GLN A 97 -6.58 -21.28 -1.60
CA GLN A 97 -5.55 -21.69 -2.56
C GLN A 97 -4.70 -20.48 -3.00
N ARG A 98 -5.32 -19.32 -3.22
CA ARG A 98 -4.60 -18.07 -3.50
C ARG A 98 -3.75 -17.63 -2.33
N VAL A 99 -4.27 -17.70 -1.10
CA VAL A 99 -3.50 -17.39 0.12
C VAL A 99 -2.24 -18.25 0.22
N VAL A 100 -2.35 -19.56 -0.03
CA VAL A 100 -1.20 -20.47 -0.03
C VAL A 100 -0.13 -19.99 -1.03
N ARG A 101 -0.54 -19.65 -2.26
CA ARG A 101 0.38 -19.16 -3.30
C ARG A 101 1.01 -17.82 -2.94
N LEU A 102 0.23 -16.85 -2.48
CA LEU A 102 0.72 -15.53 -2.06
C LEU A 102 1.68 -15.64 -0.87
N ALA A 103 1.37 -16.48 0.11
CA ALA A 103 2.25 -16.74 1.24
C ALA A 103 3.58 -17.38 0.79
N ALA A 104 3.54 -18.28 -0.21
CA ALA A 104 4.74 -18.84 -0.81
C ALA A 104 5.57 -17.79 -1.56
N ILE A 105 4.94 -16.92 -2.34
CA ILE A 105 5.62 -15.80 -3.04
C ILE A 105 6.33 -14.89 -2.04
N LEU A 106 5.65 -14.47 -0.97
CA LEU A 106 6.24 -13.63 0.07
C LEU A 106 7.43 -14.31 0.75
N ARG A 107 7.35 -15.61 1.04
CA ARG A 107 8.44 -16.38 1.66
C ARG A 107 9.63 -16.55 0.72
N ALA A 108 9.39 -16.89 -0.54
CA ALA A 108 10.43 -17.05 -1.55
C ALA A 108 11.23 -15.76 -1.77
N ASN A 109 10.56 -14.61 -1.64
CA ASN A 109 11.18 -13.28 -1.74
C ASN A 109 11.77 -12.78 -0.41
N GLY A 110 11.72 -13.55 0.67
CA GLY A 110 12.26 -13.16 1.98
C GLY A 110 11.52 -12.00 2.65
N ILE A 111 10.28 -11.72 2.24
CA ILE A 111 9.47 -10.57 2.69
C ILE A 111 8.19 -10.99 3.43
N PHE A 112 8.05 -12.27 3.79
CA PHE A 112 6.94 -12.74 4.62
C PHE A 112 7.05 -12.14 6.04
N PRO A 113 6.07 -11.33 6.49
CA PRO A 113 6.16 -10.69 7.79
C PRO A 113 6.15 -11.69 8.94
N SER A 114 7.01 -11.48 9.95
CA SER A 114 7.05 -12.34 11.15
C SER A 114 5.84 -12.15 12.07
N ASN A 115 5.24 -10.95 12.06
CA ASN A 115 4.01 -10.68 12.81
C ASN A 115 2.79 -11.23 12.05
N ARG A 116 2.03 -12.12 12.71
CA ARG A 116 0.83 -12.77 12.15
C ARG A 116 -0.19 -11.78 11.57
N ASN A 117 -0.46 -10.66 12.25
CA ASN A 117 -1.44 -9.69 11.82
C ASN A 117 -0.95 -8.91 10.58
N THR A 118 0.33 -8.52 10.57
CA THR A 118 0.94 -7.87 9.42
C THR A 118 0.97 -8.79 8.20
N ALA A 119 1.31 -10.07 8.38
CA ALA A 119 1.28 -11.06 7.30
C ALA A 119 -0.13 -11.25 6.74
N SER A 120 -1.13 -11.34 7.63
CA SER A 120 -2.53 -11.49 7.26
C SER A 120 -3.03 -10.26 6.49
N SER A 121 -2.76 -9.06 6.99
CA SER A 121 -3.16 -7.81 6.33
C SER A 121 -2.54 -7.65 4.94
N ALA A 122 -1.26 -8.00 4.77
CA ALA A 122 -0.62 -8.00 3.45
C ALA A 122 -1.31 -8.97 2.48
N ILE A 123 -1.65 -10.18 2.94
CA ILE A 123 -2.36 -11.18 2.13
C ILE A 123 -3.79 -10.74 1.80
N GLU A 124 -4.51 -10.15 2.75
CA GLU A 124 -5.85 -9.60 2.54
C GLU A 124 -5.84 -8.53 1.46
N GLN A 125 -4.87 -7.60 1.50
CA GLN A 125 -4.70 -6.57 0.47
C GLN A 125 -4.41 -7.19 -0.91
N MET A 126 -3.51 -8.16 -1.00
CA MET A 126 -3.23 -8.86 -2.26
C MET A 126 -4.45 -9.60 -2.81
N LEU A 127 -5.23 -10.26 -1.95
CA LEU A 127 -6.50 -10.89 -2.35
C LEU A 127 -7.50 -9.85 -2.88
N ILE A 128 -7.59 -8.68 -2.25
CA ILE A 128 -8.44 -7.59 -2.72
C ILE A 128 -8.05 -7.17 -4.14
N PHE A 129 -6.76 -6.99 -4.41
CA PHE A 129 -6.28 -6.62 -5.76
C PHE A 129 -6.59 -7.70 -6.80
N ILE A 130 -6.41 -8.98 -6.46
CA ILE A 130 -6.76 -10.09 -7.37
C ILE A 130 -8.27 -10.10 -7.65
N ARG A 131 -9.11 -9.88 -6.64
CA ARG A 131 -10.57 -9.79 -6.82
C ARG A 131 -10.98 -8.56 -7.63
N ALA A 132 -10.21 -7.48 -7.55
CA ALA A 132 -10.39 -6.29 -8.39
C ALA A 132 -9.87 -6.48 -9.83
N GLY A 133 -9.37 -7.68 -10.16
CA GLY A 133 -9.03 -8.09 -11.51
C GLY A 133 -7.55 -7.97 -11.86
N LEU A 134 -6.65 -7.87 -10.87
CA LEU A 134 -5.23 -8.12 -11.09
C LEU A 134 -4.94 -9.62 -11.12
N THR A 135 -3.90 -10.02 -11.84
CA THR A 135 -3.43 -11.41 -11.87
C THR A 135 -2.45 -11.68 -10.73
N GLU A 136 -2.26 -12.96 -10.38
CA GLU A 136 -1.22 -13.37 -9.42
C GLU A 136 0.20 -13.00 -9.92
N ALA A 137 0.41 -13.03 -11.24
CA ALA A 137 1.66 -12.64 -11.88
C ALA A 137 1.95 -11.13 -11.73
N GLU A 138 0.92 -10.28 -11.85
CA GLU A 138 1.05 -8.84 -11.59
C GLU A 138 1.46 -8.57 -10.14
N VAL A 139 0.83 -9.26 -9.19
CA VAL A 139 1.17 -9.13 -7.76
C VAL A 139 2.60 -9.61 -7.50
N GLN A 140 2.98 -10.78 -8.03
CA GLN A 140 4.32 -11.33 -7.86
C GLN A 140 5.38 -10.38 -8.42
N LYS A 141 5.21 -9.88 -9.64
CA LYS A 141 6.17 -8.98 -10.28
C LYS A 141 6.33 -7.67 -9.51
N ALA A 142 5.25 -7.09 -9.00
CA ALA A 142 5.33 -5.91 -8.16
C ALA A 142 6.11 -6.15 -6.86
N LEU A 143 5.97 -7.32 -6.23
CA LEU A 143 6.74 -7.69 -5.04
C LEU A 143 8.23 -7.86 -5.35
N GLU A 144 8.57 -8.55 -6.45
CA GLU A 144 9.94 -8.73 -6.91
C GLU A 144 10.63 -7.38 -7.19
N GLU A 145 9.93 -6.46 -7.85
CA GLU A 145 10.43 -5.10 -8.10
C GLU A 145 10.56 -4.28 -6.82
N GLY A 146 9.62 -4.44 -5.88
CA GLY A 146 9.70 -3.83 -4.55
C GLY A 146 10.95 -4.28 -3.81
N VAL A 147 11.27 -5.58 -3.88
CA VAL A 147 12.49 -6.17 -3.31
C VAL A 147 13.73 -5.67 -4.03
N ALA A 148 13.70 -5.56 -5.35
CA ALA A 148 14.81 -5.02 -6.13
C ALA A 148 15.13 -3.56 -5.75
N LYS A 149 14.12 -2.72 -5.49
CA LYS A 149 14.30 -1.31 -5.09
C LYS A 149 14.70 -1.16 -3.61
N SER A 150 14.07 -1.90 -2.71
CA SER A 150 14.15 -1.64 -1.25
C SER A 150 14.87 -2.72 -0.44
N GLY A 151 15.31 -3.80 -1.10
CA GLY A 151 15.81 -5.03 -0.46
C GLY A 151 14.68 -5.89 0.13
N ALA A 152 15.02 -7.10 0.59
CA ALA A 152 14.08 -8.03 1.24
C ALA A 152 13.68 -7.55 2.66
N LYS A 153 12.92 -6.45 2.70
CA LYS A 153 12.46 -5.77 3.92
C LYS A 153 10.96 -5.51 3.82
N GLN A 154 10.30 -5.26 4.96
CA GLN A 154 8.87 -4.91 4.99
C GLN A 154 8.52 -3.69 4.12
N LYS A 155 9.47 -2.74 3.95
CA LYS A 155 9.30 -1.59 3.05
C LYS A 155 9.05 -2.01 1.60
N ALA A 156 9.66 -3.09 1.12
CA ALA A 156 9.41 -3.60 -0.23
C ALA A 156 7.95 -4.02 -0.41
N THR A 157 7.39 -4.76 0.56
CA THR A 157 5.99 -5.16 0.55
C THR A 157 5.07 -3.95 0.58
N ALA A 158 5.31 -2.99 1.48
CA ALA A 158 4.47 -1.79 1.59
C ALA A 158 4.47 -0.98 0.28
N ARG A 159 5.64 -0.79 -0.33
CA ARG A 159 5.78 -0.07 -1.59
C ARG A 159 5.09 -0.77 -2.76
N ALA A 160 5.24 -2.08 -2.86
CA ALA A 160 4.55 -2.88 -3.88
C ALA A 160 3.03 -2.81 -3.72
N LEU A 161 2.51 -2.96 -2.49
CA LEU A 161 1.07 -2.88 -2.21
C LEU A 161 0.50 -1.48 -2.49
N ALA A 162 1.24 -0.42 -2.17
CA ALA A 162 0.86 0.95 -2.50
C ALA A 162 0.77 1.16 -4.02
N ALA A 163 1.76 0.67 -4.79
CA ALA A 163 1.73 0.74 -6.24
C ALA A 163 0.56 -0.06 -6.84
N LEU A 164 0.32 -1.29 -6.35
CA LEU A 164 -0.81 -2.12 -6.77
C LEU A 164 -2.17 -1.49 -6.46
N SER A 165 -2.29 -0.73 -5.38
CA SER A 165 -3.50 0.05 -5.07
C SER A 165 -3.81 1.10 -6.14
N VAL A 166 -2.77 1.84 -6.57
CA VAL A 166 -2.90 2.82 -7.67
C VAL A 166 -3.21 2.13 -8.99
N VAL A 167 -2.53 1.03 -9.31
CA VAL A 167 -2.77 0.25 -10.53
C VAL A 167 -4.19 -0.31 -10.56
N THR A 168 -4.69 -0.82 -9.44
CA THR A 168 -6.06 -1.32 -9.29
C THR A 168 -7.08 -0.20 -9.53
N SER A 169 -6.83 0.97 -8.96
CA SER A 169 -7.67 2.16 -9.15
C SER A 169 -7.67 2.63 -10.61
N ALA A 170 -6.48 2.71 -11.22
CA ALA A 170 -6.31 3.10 -12.62
C ALA A 170 -6.98 2.11 -13.58
N LYS A 171 -6.91 0.80 -13.28
CA LYS A 171 -7.65 -0.24 -14.02
C LYS A 171 -9.16 0.03 -13.97
N ALA A 172 -9.70 0.28 -12.79
CA ALA A 172 -11.13 0.47 -12.60
C ALA A 172 -11.64 1.76 -13.28
N GLN A 173 -10.84 2.83 -13.24
CA GLN A 173 -11.24 4.14 -13.76
C GLN A 173 -10.99 4.30 -15.26
N PHE A 174 -9.86 3.78 -15.77
CA PHE A 174 -9.39 4.05 -17.13
C PHE A 174 -9.32 2.80 -18.02
N GLY A 175 -9.65 1.62 -17.48
CA GLY A 175 -9.68 0.39 -18.26
C GLY A 175 -8.30 -0.10 -18.71
N LEU A 176 -7.24 0.18 -17.94
CA LEU A 176 -5.87 -0.16 -18.32
C LEU A 176 -5.68 -1.66 -18.62
N GLY A 177 -5.02 -1.94 -19.76
CA GLY A 177 -4.57 -3.26 -20.16
C GLY A 177 -3.46 -3.80 -19.24
N GLU A 178 -3.18 -5.10 -19.30
CA GLU A 178 -2.21 -5.74 -18.39
C GLU A 178 -0.80 -5.18 -18.53
N GLU A 179 -0.34 -4.92 -19.77
CA GLU A 179 0.98 -4.35 -20.02
C GLU A 179 1.13 -2.94 -19.41
N ASP A 180 0.10 -2.08 -19.56
CA ASP A 180 0.09 -0.74 -18.98
C ASP A 180 0.05 -0.78 -17.45
N ARG A 181 -0.70 -1.73 -16.86
CA ARG A 181 -0.76 -1.94 -15.41
C ARG A 181 0.59 -2.35 -14.83
N LEU A 182 1.26 -3.30 -15.48
CA LEU A 182 2.61 -3.71 -15.09
C LEU A 182 3.59 -2.54 -15.19
N ARG A 183 3.58 -1.80 -16.31
CA ARG A 183 4.45 -0.65 -16.50
C ARG A 183 4.22 0.43 -15.43
N LEU A 184 2.95 0.73 -15.12
CA LEU A 184 2.60 1.68 -14.07
C LEU A 184 3.12 1.21 -12.70
N ALA A 185 2.92 -0.06 -12.34
CA ALA A 185 3.45 -0.63 -11.09
C ALA A 185 4.97 -0.45 -11.01
N SER A 186 5.70 -0.84 -12.06
CA SER A 186 7.16 -0.77 -12.10
C SER A 186 7.68 0.65 -11.95
N VAL A 187 7.08 1.61 -12.64
CA VAL A 187 7.54 3.00 -12.55
C VAL A 187 7.23 3.59 -11.18
N LEU A 188 6.06 3.31 -10.60
CA LEU A 188 5.74 3.76 -9.23
C LEU A 188 6.75 3.20 -8.22
N ILE A 189 7.02 1.90 -8.28
CA ILE A 189 7.98 1.23 -7.38
C ILE A 189 9.39 1.79 -7.57
N ALA A 190 9.83 1.98 -8.82
CA ALA A 190 11.16 2.48 -9.13
C ALA A 190 11.34 3.98 -8.82
N SER A 191 10.24 4.75 -8.81
CA SER A 191 10.27 6.20 -8.57
C SER A 191 10.87 6.56 -7.21
N ASP A 192 11.20 7.84 -7.03
CA ASP A 192 11.63 8.39 -5.75
C ASP A 192 10.46 9.04 -4.98
N LEU A 193 9.22 8.87 -5.46
CA LEU A 193 8.04 9.26 -4.68
C LEU A 193 7.89 8.34 -3.47
N ASP A 194 7.51 8.94 -2.35
CA ASP A 194 6.99 8.18 -1.21
C ASP A 194 5.62 7.58 -1.55
N GLU A 195 5.25 6.50 -0.85
CA GLU A 195 4.05 5.72 -1.12
C GLU A 195 2.76 6.57 -1.03
N ASP A 196 2.72 7.54 -0.11
CA ASP A 196 1.62 8.50 0.05
C ASP A 196 1.45 9.41 -1.19
N GLY A 197 2.54 9.62 -1.93
CA GLY A 197 2.56 10.43 -3.15
C GLY A 197 2.05 9.69 -4.39
N PHE A 198 1.96 8.35 -4.37
CA PHE A 198 1.58 7.57 -5.54
C PHE A 198 0.18 7.92 -6.08
N GLY A 199 -0.76 8.28 -5.20
CA GLY A 199 -2.12 8.68 -5.59
C GLY A 199 -2.17 9.90 -6.51
N SER A 200 -1.16 10.79 -6.46
CA SER A 200 -1.07 11.97 -7.34
C SER A 200 -0.92 11.62 -8.82
N ILE A 201 -0.47 10.40 -9.14
CA ILE A 201 -0.42 9.90 -10.52
C ILE A 201 -1.82 9.78 -11.11
N LEU A 202 -2.81 9.32 -10.33
CA LEU A 202 -4.18 9.18 -10.83
C LEU A 202 -4.77 10.53 -11.25
N VAL A 203 -4.50 11.59 -10.48
CA VAL A 203 -4.91 12.96 -10.82
C VAL A 203 -4.29 13.40 -12.14
N SER A 204 -2.99 13.12 -12.35
CA SER A 204 -2.33 13.48 -13.61
C SER A 204 -2.84 12.63 -14.79
N VAL A 205 -3.19 11.36 -14.58
CA VAL A 205 -3.82 10.51 -15.60
C VAL A 205 -5.20 11.06 -15.97
N GLU A 206 -6.00 11.48 -14.99
CA GLU A 206 -7.31 12.10 -15.20
C GLU A 206 -7.20 13.41 -15.99
N GLU A 207 -6.20 14.24 -15.69
CA GLU A 207 -5.91 15.47 -16.45
C GLU A 207 -5.65 15.17 -17.93
N PHE A 208 -4.78 14.20 -18.24
CA PHE A 208 -4.42 13.87 -19.62
C PHE A 208 -5.56 13.15 -20.37
N THR A 209 -6.30 12.27 -19.71
CA THR A 209 -7.48 11.63 -20.31
C THR A 209 -8.57 12.66 -20.61
N SER A 210 -8.78 13.64 -19.72
CA SER A 210 -9.70 14.77 -19.96
C SER A 210 -9.23 15.68 -21.11
N ALA A 211 -7.92 15.73 -21.37
CA ALA A 211 -7.35 16.41 -22.54
C ALA A 211 -7.45 15.60 -23.85
N GLY A 212 -8.09 14.43 -23.83
CA GLY A 212 -8.34 13.59 -25.01
C GLY A 212 -7.25 12.54 -25.28
N HIS A 213 -6.28 12.35 -24.38
CA HIS A 213 -5.30 11.27 -24.53
C HIS A 213 -5.91 9.90 -24.22
N SER A 214 -5.38 8.87 -24.88
CA SER A 214 -5.69 7.48 -24.51
C SER A 214 -5.17 7.19 -23.09
N ALA A 215 -5.74 6.19 -22.42
CA ALA A 215 -5.33 5.84 -21.06
C ALA A 215 -3.83 5.49 -20.96
N ALA A 216 -3.30 4.76 -21.95
CA ALA A 216 -1.88 4.40 -22.02
C ALA A 216 -0.96 5.63 -22.22
N GLU A 217 -1.38 6.57 -23.06
CA GLU A 217 -0.68 7.85 -23.24
C GLU A 217 -0.73 8.72 -21.98
N ALA A 218 -1.90 8.79 -21.34
CA ALA A 218 -2.10 9.56 -20.12
C ALA A 218 -1.22 9.03 -18.97
N VAL A 219 -1.13 7.71 -18.80
CA VAL A 219 -0.19 7.07 -17.85
C VAL A 219 1.25 7.45 -18.19
N SER A 220 1.66 7.31 -19.45
CA SER A 220 3.04 7.64 -19.86
C SER A 220 3.39 9.11 -19.55
N LYS A 221 2.49 10.04 -19.86
CA LYS A 221 2.67 11.48 -19.60
C LYS A 221 2.64 11.81 -18.11
N ALA A 222 1.77 11.17 -17.33
CA ALA A 222 1.72 11.35 -15.88
C ALA A 222 3.03 10.90 -15.22
N LEU A 223 3.60 9.79 -15.68
CA LEU A 223 4.88 9.27 -15.21
C LEU A 223 6.07 10.17 -15.60
N GLU A 224 6.06 10.74 -16.81
CA GLU A 224 7.05 11.75 -17.23
C GLU A 224 7.00 13.00 -16.37
N LYS A 225 5.80 13.52 -16.07
CA LYS A 225 5.58 14.70 -15.21
C LYS A 225 6.22 14.49 -13.83
N VAL A 226 6.03 13.31 -13.22
CA VAL A 226 6.65 12.96 -11.94
C VAL A 226 8.16 12.83 -12.03
N SER A 227 8.68 12.21 -13.09
CA SER A 227 10.12 12.05 -13.31
C SER A 227 10.84 13.40 -13.47
N LEU A 228 10.17 14.40 -14.06
CA LEU A 228 10.69 15.76 -14.23
C LEU A 228 10.61 16.60 -12.94
N SER A 229 9.60 16.34 -12.11
CA SER A 229 9.38 17.05 -10.84
C SER A 229 10.45 16.71 -9.80
N GLY A 230 10.90 15.45 -9.75
CA GLY A 230 11.95 14.99 -8.84
C GLY A 230 13.33 15.62 -9.08
N LYS A 231 13.62 16.04 -10.32
CA LYS A 231 14.91 16.69 -10.66
C LYS A 231 14.98 18.17 -10.27
N LYS A 232 13.86 18.87 -10.12
CA LYS A 232 13.86 20.32 -9.82
C LYS A 232 14.17 20.68 -8.37
N ASN A 233 13.99 19.76 -7.42
CA ASN A 233 14.26 20.02 -6.01
C ASN A 233 15.72 19.77 -5.57
N GLN A 234 16.62 19.44 -6.51
CA GLN A 234 18.04 19.18 -6.22
C GLN A 234 19.00 20.24 -6.76
N GLY A 235 18.47 21.35 -7.31
CA GLY A 235 19.25 22.32 -8.08
C GLY A 235 19.23 23.77 -7.61
N ASP A 236 18.68 24.09 -6.44
CA ASP A 236 18.53 25.49 -6.00
C ASP A 236 18.84 25.70 -4.51
N ILE A 237 20.01 25.24 -4.06
CA ILE A 237 20.68 25.81 -2.88
C ILE A 237 22.18 25.88 -3.16
N SER A 238 22.69 27.12 -3.23
CA SER A 238 24.11 27.54 -3.30
C SER A 238 24.61 28.02 -4.67
N GLN A 239 24.02 29.10 -5.16
CA GLN A 239 24.80 30.13 -5.87
C GLN A 239 24.47 31.50 -5.28
N ASN A 240 25.31 31.94 -4.33
CA ASN A 240 25.73 33.34 -4.16
C ASN A 240 26.61 33.47 -2.90
N ALA A 241 27.93 33.40 -3.08
CA ALA A 241 28.93 34.16 -2.31
C ALA A 241 30.35 33.88 -2.85
N GLU A 242 30.67 34.40 -4.03
CA GLU A 242 32.01 34.95 -4.28
C GLU A 242 31.98 36.38 -3.72
N GLY A 243 32.96 36.95 -3.01
CA GLY A 243 34.25 36.49 -2.52
C GLY A 243 34.90 37.71 -1.85
N GLN A 244 35.68 37.52 -0.79
CA GLN A 244 36.71 38.50 -0.43
C GLN A 244 37.78 37.82 0.44
N SER A 245 38.94 37.62 -0.19
CA SER A 245 40.21 37.32 0.45
C SER A 245 40.78 38.59 1.09
N ASP A 246 41.24 38.52 2.35
CA ASP A 246 42.52 39.12 2.71
C ASP A 246 43.12 38.54 4.00
N SER A 247 44.44 38.57 3.98
CA SER A 247 45.53 38.12 4.84
C SER A 247 45.50 38.41 6.36
N GLY A 248 46.22 37.59 7.12
CA GLY A 248 46.62 37.91 8.50
C GLY A 248 47.33 36.77 9.22
N LYS A 249 48.56 37.01 9.69
CA LYS A 249 49.60 36.06 10.09
C LYS A 249 49.76 35.97 11.63
N SER A 250 50.42 34.91 12.10
CA SER A 250 51.10 34.74 13.43
C SER A 250 50.24 34.09 14.52
N GLN A 251 50.72 33.25 15.46
CA GLN A 251 52.05 32.75 15.82
C GLN A 251 51.87 31.54 16.78
N SER A 252 52.67 30.48 16.57
CA SER A 252 53.49 29.74 17.55
C SER A 252 53.12 29.77 19.05
N GLY A 253 52.93 28.59 19.65
CA GLY A 253 53.03 28.37 21.10
C GLY A 253 53.13 26.88 21.45
N LYS A 254 54.36 26.37 21.53
CA LYS A 254 54.75 25.04 22.04
C LYS A 254 55.04 25.15 23.54
N SER A 255 54.56 24.21 24.36
CA SER A 255 55.11 23.71 25.66
C SER A 255 54.10 22.68 26.21
N GLU A 256 54.32 21.36 26.15
CA GLU A 256 55.11 20.48 27.05
C GLU A 256 54.59 20.26 28.48
N SER A 257 54.71 18.98 28.91
CA SER A 257 54.59 18.43 30.28
C SER A 257 53.16 18.23 30.82
N GLY A 258 52.75 17.11 31.41
CA GLY A 258 53.45 15.97 32.03
C GLY A 258 52.64 15.53 33.26
N GLY A 259 52.67 14.23 33.61
CA GLY A 259 52.11 13.68 34.87
C GLY A 259 50.85 12.82 34.68
N GLN A 260 50.83 11.48 34.69
CA GLN A 260 51.36 10.47 35.64
C GLN A 260 50.43 10.17 36.83
N GLY A 261 49.91 8.93 36.84
CA GLY A 261 49.46 8.17 38.02
C GLY A 261 47.98 8.36 38.40
N ASN A 262 47.26 7.39 38.97
CA ASN A 262 47.65 6.11 39.53
C ASN A 262 46.41 5.21 39.78
N GLN A 263 46.62 3.89 39.71
CA GLN A 263 45.99 2.74 40.40
C GLN A 263 44.56 2.88 40.97
N GLY A 264 43.63 1.97 40.66
CA GLY A 264 43.56 0.60 41.22
C GLY A 264 42.18 0.45 41.89
N GLY A 265 41.54 -0.69 42.10
CA GLY A 265 41.84 -2.10 41.93
C GLY A 265 40.62 -2.92 42.43
N HIS A 266 40.61 -4.19 42.05
CA HIS A 266 39.85 -5.36 42.52
C HIS A 266 38.72 -5.27 43.57
N GLY A 267 37.67 -6.05 43.30
CA GLY A 267 36.85 -6.68 44.34
C GLY A 267 35.93 -7.76 43.77
N LYS A 268 36.31 -9.03 43.96
CA LYS A 268 35.49 -10.23 43.69
C LYS A 268 34.20 -10.26 44.54
N LYS A 269 33.12 -10.76 43.97
CA LYS A 269 32.39 -11.97 44.41
C LYS A 269 31.44 -12.43 43.33
#